data_AF-A0A9D5Q4V2-F1
#
_entry.id   AF-A0A9D5Q4V2-F1
#
_cell.length_a   1.000
_cell.length_b   1.000
_cell.length_c   1.000
_cell.angle_alpha   90.00
_cell.angle_beta   90.00
_cell.angle_gamma   90.00
#
_symmetry.space_group_name_H-M   'P 1'
#
loop_
_entity.id
_entity.type
_entity.pdbx_description
1 polymer ?
#
loop_
_entity_poly.entity_id
_entity_poly.type
_entity_poly.pdbx_seq_one_letter_code
_entity_poly.pdbx_strand_id
1 'polypeptide(L)'
;PTAAPIITPYGITIDQLSVCSKISNRNPTNIAETFSVGKVKQVYTWMHVSGVNPPKLAKHIYYWEGKRMATIELRLKYASMRTWSQKSLTTFEALGKWKVVVTTGDEEEVLAVKEFTVVP
;
A
#
# COMPACT_ATOMS: atom_id res chain seq x y z
N PRO A 1 21.95 -1.70 1.00
CA PRO A 1 21.03 -2.72 0.46
C PRO A 1 19.75 -2.07 -0.08
N THR A 2 19.79 -1.62 -1.33
CA THR A 2 18.61 -1.13 -2.05
C THR A 2 17.85 -2.34 -2.57
N ALA A 3 16.60 -2.54 -2.15
CA ALA A 3 15.76 -3.61 -2.67
C ALA A 3 15.61 -3.45 -4.19
N ALA A 4 15.89 -4.51 -4.95
CA ALA A 4 15.76 -4.50 -6.40
C ALA A 4 14.28 -4.33 -6.80
N PRO A 5 13.99 -3.61 -7.90
CA PRO A 5 12.62 -3.46 -8.39
C PRO A 5 12.08 -4.84 -8.79
N ILE A 6 10.91 -5.18 -8.27
CA ILE A 6 10.23 -6.45 -8.56
C ILE A 6 9.55 -6.26 -9.93
N ILE A 7 10.16 -6.80 -10.99
CA ILE A 7 9.56 -6.80 -12.33
C ILE A 7 8.52 -7.90 -12.35
N THR A 8 7.27 -7.53 -12.61
CA THR A 8 6.16 -8.48 -12.65
C THR A 8 5.87 -8.91 -14.10
N PRO A 9 5.42 -10.14 -14.38
CA PRO A 9 5.12 -10.63 -15.73
C PRO A 9 4.07 -9.79 -16.48
N TYR A 10 3.27 -8.98 -15.79
CA TYR A 10 2.37 -8.00 -16.43
C TYR A 10 3.08 -6.69 -16.85
N GLY A 11 4.40 -6.61 -16.70
CA GLY A 11 5.22 -5.43 -16.99
C GLY A 11 5.07 -4.31 -15.97
N ILE A 12 4.35 -4.54 -14.86
CA ILE A 12 4.11 -3.55 -13.82
C ILE A 12 5.27 -3.61 -12.83
N THR A 13 5.95 -2.50 -12.62
CA THR A 13 7.04 -2.42 -11.65
C THR A 13 6.63 -1.51 -10.51
N ILE A 14 6.67 -2.03 -9.28
CA ILE A 14 6.53 -1.20 -8.08
C ILE A 14 7.91 -0.66 -7.75
N ASP A 15 8.15 0.61 -8.08
CA ASP A 15 9.41 1.30 -7.82
C ASP A 15 9.61 1.52 -6.32
N GLN A 16 8.52 1.89 -5.63
CA GLN A 16 8.54 2.10 -4.19
C GLN A 16 7.17 1.82 -3.58
N LEU A 17 7.15 1.15 -2.43
CA LEU A 17 5.96 0.92 -1.61
C LEU A 17 6.29 1.31 -0.16
N SER A 18 5.48 2.18 0.43
CA SER A 18 5.71 2.66 1.78
C SER A 18 4.39 2.97 2.50
N VAL A 19 4.33 2.68 3.79
CA VAL A 19 3.22 3.09 4.65
C VAL A 19 3.66 4.33 5.43
N CYS A 20 2.79 5.34 5.48
CA CYS A 20 3.08 6.62 6.11
C CYS A 20 1.84 7.18 6.79
N SER A 21 2.00 8.06 7.77
CA SER A 21 0.84 8.66 8.46
C SER A 21 0.31 9.92 7.78
N LYS A 22 1.08 10.49 6.83
CA LYS A 22 0.70 11.71 6.13
C LYS A 22 1.26 11.71 4.71
N ILE A 23 0.54 12.34 3.79
CA ILE A 23 1.04 12.63 2.44
C ILE A 23 1.20 14.14 2.31
N SER A 24 2.39 14.58 1.91
CA SER A 24 2.71 15.98 1.66
C SER A 24 3.30 16.13 0.26
N ASN A 25 2.76 17.06 -0.53
CA ASN A 25 3.18 17.28 -1.92
C ASN A 25 3.24 15.99 -2.77
N ARG A 26 2.23 15.10 -2.62
CA ARG A 26 2.16 13.77 -3.27
C ARG A 26 3.27 12.78 -2.90
N ASN A 27 4.04 13.07 -1.85
CA ASN A 27 5.07 12.18 -1.31
C ASN A 27 4.67 11.70 0.10
N PRO A 28 5.05 10.47 0.46
CA PRO A 28 4.81 9.95 1.80
C PRO A 28 5.67 10.72 2.81
N THR A 29 5.08 11.10 3.95
CA THR A 29 5.75 11.79 5.05
C THR A 29 5.45 11.04 6.34
N ASN A 30 6.44 10.93 7.24
CA ASN A 30 6.38 10.03 8.40
C ASN A 30 6.18 8.57 7.97
N ILE A 31 7.06 8.09 7.10
CA ILE A 31 7.14 6.67 6.76
C ILE A 31 7.54 5.92 8.02
N ALA A 32 6.74 4.94 8.40
CA ALA A 32 7.01 4.11 9.55
C ALA A 32 6.42 2.72 9.31
N GLU A 33 6.95 1.74 10.03
CA GLU A 33 6.43 0.38 10.06
C GLU A 33 5.60 0.14 11.33
N THR A 34 5.60 1.10 12.26
CA THR A 34 4.82 1.06 13.49
C THR A 34 4.06 2.38 13.66
N PHE A 35 2.75 2.29 13.91
CA PHE A 35 1.87 3.43 14.07
C PHE A 35 1.10 3.35 15.39
N SER A 36 1.05 4.44 16.15
CA SER A 36 0.25 4.51 17.38
C SER A 36 -1.13 5.08 17.09
N VAL A 37 -2.21 4.39 17.46
CA VAL A 37 -3.58 4.92 17.30
C VAL A 37 -3.81 6.20 18.11
N GLY A 38 -3.09 6.40 19.22
CA GLY A 38 -3.09 7.66 19.95
C GLY A 38 -2.46 8.85 19.20
N LYS A 39 -1.61 8.61 18.19
CA LYS A 39 -0.91 9.65 17.42
C LYS A 39 -1.48 9.83 16.01
N VAL A 40 -1.92 8.74 15.38
CA VAL A 40 -2.38 8.73 13.99
C VAL A 40 -3.75 8.08 13.89
N LYS A 41 -4.70 8.79 13.29
CA LYS A 41 -6.08 8.27 13.09
C LYS A 41 -6.21 7.44 11.82
N GLN A 42 -5.23 7.52 10.94
CA GLN A 42 -5.22 6.84 9.64
C GLN A 42 -3.79 6.67 9.15
N VAL A 43 -3.61 5.66 8.31
CA VAL A 43 -2.37 5.40 7.59
C VAL A 43 -2.63 5.44 6.09
N TYR A 44 -1.60 5.80 5.36
CA TYR A 44 -1.59 5.87 3.92
C TYR A 44 -0.60 4.86 3.39
N THR A 45 -1.06 3.98 2.52
CA THR A 45 -0.18 3.11 1.75
C THR A 45 0.10 3.80 0.44
N TRP A 46 1.27 4.40 0.34
CA TRP A 46 1.74 5.09 -0.85
C TRP A 46 2.57 4.13 -1.70
N MET A 47 2.34 4.16 -3.01
CA MET A 47 3.16 3.44 -3.96
C MET A 47 3.49 4.28 -5.19
N HIS A 48 4.68 4.06 -5.73
CA HIS A 48 5.08 4.51 -7.06
C HIS A 48 5.16 3.29 -7.95
N VAL A 49 4.37 3.32 -9.01
CA VAL A 49 4.31 2.28 -10.03
C VAL A 49 4.78 2.83 -11.37
N SER A 50 5.50 2.00 -12.11
CA SER A 50 6.06 2.28 -13.44
C SER A 50 5.89 1.05 -14.35
N GLY A 51 6.09 1.20 -15.66
CA GLY A 51 5.92 0.10 -16.62
C GLY A 51 4.47 -0.30 -16.89
N VAL A 52 3.50 0.44 -16.35
CA VAL A 52 2.08 0.14 -16.57
C VAL A 52 1.76 0.32 -18.06
N ASN A 53 1.04 -0.63 -18.65
CA ASN A 53 0.39 -0.42 -19.95
C ASN A 53 -1.09 -0.09 -19.73
N PRO A 54 -1.46 1.19 -19.53
CA PRO A 54 -2.83 1.58 -19.16
C PRO A 54 -3.85 1.33 -20.28
N PRO A 55 -5.15 1.15 -19.93
CA PRO A 55 -5.70 1.19 -18.59
C PRO A 55 -5.51 -0.13 -17.83
N LYS A 56 -4.95 -0.07 -16.62
CA LYS A 56 -4.87 -1.22 -15.69
C LYS A 56 -5.45 -0.90 -14.33
N LEU A 57 -5.76 -1.95 -13.58
CA LEU A 57 -6.20 -1.88 -12.20
C LEU A 57 -5.14 -2.53 -11.32
N ALA A 58 -4.92 -1.94 -10.15
CA ALA A 58 -4.21 -2.55 -9.04
C ALA A 58 -5.11 -2.53 -7.81
N LYS A 59 -4.89 -3.47 -6.89
CA LYS A 59 -5.66 -3.56 -5.64
C LYS A 59 -4.72 -3.52 -4.45
N HIS A 60 -5.09 -2.74 -3.44
CA HIS A 60 -4.49 -2.82 -2.11
C HIS A 60 -5.41 -3.65 -1.22
N ILE A 61 -4.95 -4.84 -0.88
CA ILE A 61 -5.65 -5.77 0.00
C ILE A 61 -5.05 -5.64 1.40
N TYR A 62 -5.83 -5.14 2.34
CA TYR A 62 -5.44 -5.00 3.73
C TYR A 62 -5.84 -6.26 4.49
N TYR A 63 -4.86 -6.87 5.14
CA TYR A 63 -5.02 -7.96 6.08
C TYR A 63 -4.69 -7.46 7.49
N TRP A 64 -5.52 -7.83 8.45
CA TRP A 64 -5.29 -7.62 9.89
C TRP A 64 -5.28 -8.96 10.58
N GLU A 65 -4.19 -9.29 11.29
CA GLU A 65 -4.02 -10.59 11.97
C GLU A 65 -4.30 -11.78 11.03
N GLY A 66 -3.92 -11.65 9.75
CA GLY A 66 -4.15 -12.65 8.70
C GLY A 66 -5.55 -12.65 8.07
N LYS A 67 -6.49 -11.85 8.56
CA LYS A 67 -7.84 -11.73 8.01
C LYS A 67 -7.95 -10.56 7.03
N ARG A 68 -8.48 -10.82 5.83
CA ARG A 68 -8.78 -9.77 4.82
C ARG A 68 -9.82 -8.79 5.38
N MET A 69 -9.42 -7.54 5.56
CA MET A 69 -10.23 -6.48 6.14
C MET A 69 -10.81 -5.51 5.11
N ALA A 70 -10.03 -5.19 4.08
CA ALA A 70 -10.48 -4.27 3.04
C ALA A 70 -9.73 -4.53 1.74
N THR A 71 -10.37 -4.18 0.64
CA THR A 71 -9.79 -4.18 -0.70
C THR A 71 -10.03 -2.82 -1.29
N ILE A 72 -8.98 -2.14 -1.71
CA ILE A 72 -9.06 -0.80 -2.30
C ILE A 72 -8.55 -0.90 -3.74
N GLU A 73 -9.42 -0.59 -4.69
CA GLU A 73 -9.08 -0.61 -6.11
C GLU A 73 -8.46 0.72 -6.54
N LEU A 74 -7.35 0.65 -7.24
CA LEU A 74 -6.56 1.79 -7.72
C LEU A 74 -6.45 1.72 -9.24
N ARG A 75 -6.95 2.76 -9.91
CA ARG A 75 -6.91 2.87 -11.37
C ARG A 75 -5.56 3.40 -11.83
N LEU A 76 -4.83 2.57 -12.57
CA LEU A 76 -3.57 2.93 -13.20
C LEU A 76 -3.84 3.48 -14.61
N LYS A 77 -3.98 4.81 -14.68
CA LYS A 77 -4.24 5.61 -15.89
C LYS A 77 -3.00 6.01 -16.72
N TYR A 78 -1.78 5.89 -16.18
CA TYR A 78 -0.53 6.37 -16.79
C TYR A 78 0.55 5.30 -16.64
N ALA A 79 1.53 5.30 -17.54
CA ALA A 79 2.62 4.33 -17.55
C ALA A 79 3.51 4.38 -16.31
N SER A 80 3.67 5.58 -15.72
CA SER A 80 4.26 5.76 -14.40
C SER A 80 3.41 6.74 -13.60
N MET A 81 3.08 6.39 -12.36
CA MET A 81 2.34 7.26 -11.47
C MET A 81 2.54 6.95 -10.00
N ARG A 82 2.24 7.94 -9.18
CA ARG A 82 2.12 7.80 -7.73
C ARG A 82 0.66 7.66 -7.38
N THR A 83 0.35 6.64 -6.60
CA THR A 83 -1.00 6.42 -6.09
C THR A 83 -0.92 5.98 -4.64
N TRP A 84 -1.99 6.22 -3.91
CA TRP A 84 -2.06 5.87 -2.51
C TRP A 84 -3.48 5.51 -2.12
N SER A 85 -3.59 4.61 -1.15
CA SER A 85 -4.84 4.36 -0.45
C SER A 85 -4.70 4.79 0.99
N GLN A 86 -5.84 5.08 1.62
CA GLN A 86 -5.90 5.38 3.05
C GLN A 86 -6.67 4.30 3.77
N LYS A 87 -6.25 3.99 5.00
CA LYS A 87 -6.96 3.12 5.92
C LYS A 87 -7.08 3.83 7.26
N SER A 88 -8.32 4.02 7.70
CA SER A 88 -8.62 4.58 9.02
C SER A 88 -8.30 3.56 10.12
N LEU A 89 -7.65 4.03 11.18
CA LEU A 89 -7.29 3.28 12.39
C LEU A 89 -8.15 3.77 13.57
N THR A 90 -9.46 3.95 13.34
CA THR A 90 -10.37 4.66 14.25
C THR A 90 -10.83 3.87 15.47
N THR A 91 -10.55 2.57 15.54
CA THR A 91 -10.99 1.71 16.66
C THR A 91 -9.79 0.96 17.25
N PHE A 92 -9.82 0.65 18.55
CA PHE A 92 -8.84 -0.23 19.21
C PHE A 92 -8.75 -1.63 18.54
N GLU A 93 -9.76 -2.04 17.79
CA GLU A 93 -9.74 -3.23 16.94
C GLU A 93 -8.74 -3.14 15.78
N ALA A 94 -8.17 -1.96 15.52
CA ALA A 94 -7.11 -1.78 14.54
C ALA A 94 -5.71 -2.06 15.11
N LEU A 95 -5.56 -2.40 16.39
CA LEU A 95 -4.28 -2.77 16.99
C LEU A 95 -3.82 -4.15 16.50
N GLY A 96 -2.51 -4.32 16.32
CA GLY A 96 -1.91 -5.58 15.87
C GLY A 96 -1.20 -5.48 14.54
N LYS A 97 -0.94 -6.64 13.92
CA LYS A 97 -0.19 -6.74 12.67
C LYS A 97 -1.10 -6.51 11.48
N TRP A 98 -0.68 -5.59 10.63
CA TRP A 98 -1.28 -5.32 9.34
C TRP A 98 -0.35 -5.71 8.22
N LYS A 99 -0.94 -6.17 7.14
CA LYS A 99 -0.25 -6.51 5.91
C LYS A 99 -1.04 -5.96 4.73
N VAL A 100 -0.39 -5.17 3.91
CA VAL A 100 -0.93 -4.70 2.65
C VAL A 100 -0.30 -5.50 1.54
N VAL A 101 -1.14 -6.16 0.77
CA VAL A 101 -0.76 -6.88 -0.43
C VAL A 101 -1.23 -6.05 -1.62
N VAL A 102 -0.29 -5.66 -2.47
CA VAL A 102 -0.56 -4.98 -3.72
C VAL A 102 -0.66 -6.03 -4.81
N THR A 103 -1.81 -6.12 -5.46
CA THR A 103 -2.05 -7.09 -6.56
C THR A 103 -2.48 -6.39 -7.83
N THR A 104 -2.49 -7.13 -8.93
CA THR A 104 -3.21 -6.75 -10.15
C THR A 104 -4.73 -6.71 -9.89
N GLY A 105 -5.47 -6.08 -10.80
CA GLY A 105 -6.93 -5.97 -10.72
C GLY A 105 -7.64 -7.31 -10.55
N ASP A 106 -7.14 -8.35 -11.19
CA ASP A 106 -7.68 -9.71 -11.16
C ASP A 106 -7.20 -10.52 -9.94
N GLU A 107 -6.33 -9.95 -9.10
CA GLU A 107 -5.72 -10.59 -7.92
C GLU A 107 -4.87 -11.84 -8.22
N GLU A 108 -4.66 -12.15 -9.50
CA GLU A 108 -3.84 -13.29 -9.96
C GLU A 108 -2.37 -13.15 -9.58
N GLU A 109 -1.89 -11.90 -9.48
CA GLU A 109 -0.49 -11.63 -9.18
C GLU A 109 -0.30 -10.63 -8.05
N VAL A 110 0.60 -10.99 -7.14
CA VAL A 110 1.11 -10.12 -6.09
C VAL A 110 2.30 -9.32 -6.61
N LEU A 111 2.11 -8.00 -6.73
CA LEU A 111 3.12 -7.06 -7.20
C LEU A 111 4.10 -6.68 -6.08
N ALA A 112 3.58 -6.47 -4.87
CA ALA A 112 4.37 -6.11 -3.71
C ALA A 112 3.60 -6.39 -2.41
N VAL A 113 4.34 -6.50 -1.31
CA VAL A 113 3.80 -6.73 0.02
C VAL A 113 4.48 -5.78 0.99
N LYS A 114 3.70 -5.16 1.88
CA LYS A 114 4.24 -4.34 2.95
C LYS A 114 3.51 -4.60 4.26
N GLU A 115 4.27 -4.86 5.30
CA GLU A 115 3.76 -5.12 6.64
C GLU A 115 3.98 -3.90 7.53
N PHE A 116 3.05 -3.66 8.45
CA PHE A 116 3.15 -2.63 9.47
C PHE A 116 2.39 -3.07 10.72
N THR A 117 2.77 -2.55 11.88
CA THR A 117 2.12 -2.85 13.15
C THR A 117 1.44 -1.59 13.68
N VAL A 118 0.27 -1.78 14.27
CA VAL A 118 -0.45 -0.71 14.94
C VAL A 118 -0.45 -0.99 16.43
N VAL A 119 0.06 -0.04 17.20
CA VAL A 119 0.19 -0.10 18.65
C VAL A 119 -0.76 0.93 19.29
N PRO A 120 -1.11 0.76 20.57
CA PRO A 120 -1.86 1.78 21.32
C PRO A 120 -1.22 3.18 21.21
#